data_AF-X1UGQ0-F1
#
_entry.id   AF-X1UGQ0-F1
#
_cell.length_a   1.000
_cell.length_b   1.000
_cell.length_c   1.000
_cell.angle_alpha   90.00
_cell.angle_beta   90.00
_cell.angle_gamma   90.00
#
_symmetry.space_group_name_H-M   'P 1'
#
loop_
_entity.id
_entity.type
_entity.pdbx_description
1 polymer ?
#
loop_
_entity_poly.entity_id
_entity_poly.type
_entity_poly.pdbx_seq_one_letter_code
_entity_poly.pdbx_strand_id
1 'polypeptide(L)' 'ANMISEFENGNYQKAQDIFLSKIYPLSSAMFYETNPIPVKTSAQLMGLPSGNLRLPLSPMSESNLAKLKADLVKFNLLEE' A
#
# COMPACT_ATOMS: atom_id res chain seq x y z
N ALA A 1 -0.44 2.06 13.70
CA ALA A 1 -0.35 3.01 14.83
C ALA A 1 1.08 3.21 15.34
N ASN A 2 1.93 2.17 15.34
CA ASN A 2 3.20 2.20 16.06
C ASN A 2 4.20 3.28 15.61
N MET A 3 4.32 3.59 14.32
CA MET A 3 5.31 4.58 13.84
C MET A 3 5.06 6.00 14.37
N ILE A 4 3.80 6.47 14.33
CA ILE A 4 3.42 7.80 14.81
C ILE A 4 3.62 7.89 16.32
N SER A 5 3.19 6.87 17.06
CA SER A 5 3.36 6.84 18.52
C SER A 5 4.84 6.84 18.93
N GLU A 6 5.73 6.14 18.22
CA GLU A 6 7.17 6.21 18.49
C GLU A 6 7.71 7.63 18.23
N PHE A 7 7.25 8.29 17.16
CA PHE A 7 7.66 9.65 16.84
C PHE A 7 7.20 10.66 17.91
N GLU A 8 5.93 10.59 18.31
CA GLU A 8 5.35 11.48 19.33
C GLU A 8 6.01 11.31 20.71
N ASN A 9 6.48 10.11 21.03
CA ASN A 9 7.24 9.83 22.25
C ASN A 9 8.74 10.20 22.17
N GLY A 10 9.19 10.82 21.06
CA GLY A 10 10.58 11.22 20.87
C GLY A 10 11.52 10.08 20.46
N ASN A 11 11.01 8.87 20.20
CA ASN A 11 11.79 7.71 19.76
C ASN A 11 12.04 7.76 18.24
N TYR A 12 12.67 8.83 17.76
CA TYR A 12 12.78 9.12 16.32
C TYR A 12 13.47 8.02 15.51
N GLN A 13 14.52 7.39 16.05
CA GLN A 13 15.21 6.30 15.36
C GLN A 13 14.27 5.11 15.12
N LYS A 14 13.50 4.72 16.13
CA LYS A 14 12.52 3.63 16.00
C LYS A 14 11.42 3.98 15.01
N ALA A 15 10.91 5.22 15.06
CA ALA A 15 9.91 5.68 14.11
C ALA A 15 10.44 5.64 12.66
N GLN A 16 11.68 6.09 12.44
CA GLN A 16 12.36 6.03 11.15
C GLN A 16 12.55 4.59 10.68
N ASP A 17 12.99 3.68 11.56
CA ASP A 17 13.18 2.28 11.22
C ASP A 17 11.87 1.63 10.79
N ILE A 18 10.76 1.89 11.49
CA ILE A 18 9.43 1.42 11.10
C ILE A 18 9.01 2.02 9.75
N PHE A 19 9.24 3.31 9.54
CA PHE A 19 8.92 3.98 8.29
C PHE A 19 9.66 3.35 7.12
N LEU A 20 10.99 3.24 7.19
CA LEU A 20 11.84 2.73 6.11
C LEU A 20 11.61 1.25 5.83
N SER A 21 11.43 0.43 6.87
CA SER A 21 11.32 -1.02 6.71
C SER A 21 9.92 -1.50 6.30
N LYS A 22 8.86 -0.77 6.69
CA LYS A 22 7.47 -1.22 6.49
C LYS A 22 6.61 -0.24 5.70
N ILE A 23 6.57 1.02 6.14
CA ILE A 23 5.60 1.99 5.61
C ILE A 23 6.00 2.48 4.22
N TYR A 24 7.26 2.87 4.03
CA TYR A 24 7.74 3.43 2.77
C TYR A 24 7.65 2.43 1.60
N PRO A 25 8.02 1.14 1.75
CA PRO A 25 7.85 0.16 0.68
C PRO A 25 6.37 -0.04 0.28
N LEU A 26 5.48 -0.23 1.25
CA LEU A 26 4.04 -0.40 0.97
C LEU A 26 3.43 0.87 0.37
N SER A 27 3.80 2.04 0.90
CA SER A 27 3.38 3.33 0.36
C SER A 27 3.85 3.51 -1.07
N SER A 28 5.07 3.10 -1.41
CA SER A 28 5.60 3.20 -2.77
C SER A 28 4.82 2.33 -3.76
N ALA A 29 4.40 1.13 -3.33
CA ALA A 29 3.53 0.27 -4.15
C ALA A 29 2.17 0.92 -4.44
N MET A 30 1.67 1.79 -3.54
CA MET A 30 0.42 2.54 -3.78
C MET A 30 0.54 3.62 -4.86
N PHE A 31 1.73 3.81 -5.45
CA PHE A 31 2.00 4.76 -6.53
C PHE A 31 2.60 4.08 -7.79
N TYR A 32 2.43 2.77 -7.97
CA TYR A 32 2.76 2.13 -9.25
C TYR A 32 1.96 2.69 -10.43
N GLU A 33 0.80 3.26 -10.16
CA GLU A 33 0.00 4.07 -11.08
C GLU A 33 -0.62 5.26 -10.33
N THR A 34 -1.37 6.10 -11.03
CA THR A 34 -2.05 7.27 -10.44
C THR A 34 -2.94 6.85 -9.27
N ASN A 35 -2.62 7.33 -8.07
CA ASN A 35 -3.49 7.20 -6.90
C ASN A 35 -4.86 7.86 -7.20
N PRO A 36 -6.02 7.22 -6.91
CA PRO A 36 -6.23 6.05 -6.04
C PRO A 36 -6.33 4.68 -6.72
N ILE A 37 -5.83 4.49 -7.95
CA ILE A 37 -5.93 3.21 -8.66
C ILE A 37 -5.30 2.06 -7.85
N PRO A 38 -4.04 2.14 -7.36
CA PRO A 38 -3.42 1.02 -6.66
C PRO A 38 -4.11 0.69 -5.34
N VAL A 39 -4.41 1.69 -4.50
CA VAL A 39 -5.04 1.45 -3.18
C VAL A 39 -6.43 0.86 -3.30
N LYS A 40 -7.23 1.28 -4.30
CA LYS A 40 -8.55 0.68 -4.55
C LYS A 40 -8.44 -0.75 -5.08
N THR A 41 -7.43 -1.01 -5.90
CA THR A 41 -7.13 -2.36 -6.41
C THR A 41 -6.72 -3.28 -5.25
N SER A 42 -5.79 -2.84 -4.38
CA SER A 42 -5.41 -3.57 -3.17
C SER A 42 -6.61 -3.89 -2.29
N ALA A 43 -7.43 -2.89 -1.99
CA ALA A 43 -8.64 -3.07 -1.18
C ALA A 43 -9.60 -4.09 -1.81
N GLN A 44 -9.82 -4.05 -3.13
CA GLN A 44 -10.64 -5.02 -3.82
C GLN A 44 -10.07 -6.45 -3.75
N LEU A 45 -8.75 -6.61 -3.92
CA LEU A 45 -8.06 -7.91 -3.80
C LEU A 45 -8.18 -8.48 -2.37
N MET A 46 -8.15 -7.61 -1.37
CA MET A 46 -8.30 -7.97 0.05
C MET A 46 -9.77 -8.23 0.46
N GLY A 47 -10.72 -8.18 -0.49
CA GLY A 47 -12.15 -8.33 -0.20
C GLY A 47 -12.77 -7.15 0.56
N LEU A 48 -12.09 -6.00 0.60
CA LEU A 48 -12.58 -4.78 1.24
C LEU A 48 -13.42 -3.95 0.27
N PRO A 49 -14.43 -3.20 0.77
CA PRO A 49 -15.24 -2.31 -0.07
C PRO A 49 -14.39 -1.14 -0.59
N SER A 50 -14.13 -1.10 -1.90
CA SER A 50 -13.35 -0.01 -2.55
C SER A 50 -14.13 0.78 -3.60
N GLY A 51 -15.28 0.26 -4.02
CA GLY A 51 -16.12 0.84 -5.08
C GLY A 51 -15.40 0.90 -6.44
N ASN A 52 -16.12 1.34 -7.46
CA ASN A 52 -15.53 1.42 -8.81
C ASN A 52 -14.62 2.65 -8.96
N LEU A 53 -13.69 2.56 -9.91
CA LEU A 53 -13.00 3.73 -10.44
C LEU A 53 -13.96 4.50 -11.35
N ARG A 54 -13.81 5.83 -11.36
CA ARG A 54 -14.55 6.72 -12.27
C ARG A 54 -13.56 7.33 -13.24
N LEU A 55 -14.00 7.51 -14.48
CA LEU A 55 -13.21 8.24 -15.47
C LEU A 55 -12.81 9.62 -14.92
N PRO A 56 -11.58 10.09 -15.22
CA PRO A 56 -10.65 9.56 -16.22
C PRO A 56 -9.76 8.40 -15.74
N LEU A 57 -9.95 7.88 -14.53
CA LEU A 57 -9.16 6.75 -14.01
C LEU A 57 -9.58 5.44 -14.69
N SER A 58 -8.58 4.61 -15.01
CA SER A 58 -8.75 3.28 -15.59
C SER A 58 -8.29 2.17 -14.64
N PRO A 59 -8.70 0.91 -14.86
CA PRO A 59 -8.11 -0.23 -14.17
C PRO A 59 -6.60 -0.27 -14.32
N MET A 60 -5.94 -0.85 -13.30
CA MET A 60 -4.49 -1.02 -13.28
C MET A 60 -4.03 -1.93 -14.43
N SER A 61 -2.89 -1.60 -15.04
CA SER A 61 -2.26 -2.46 -16.06
C SER A 61 -1.86 -3.81 -15.47
N GLU A 62 -1.88 -4.88 -16.29
CA GLU A 62 -1.56 -6.24 -15.82
C GLU A 62 -0.15 -6.36 -15.21
N SER A 63 0.82 -5.64 -15.77
CA SER A 63 2.20 -5.66 -15.30
C SER A 63 2.35 -5.01 -13.92
N ASN A 64 1.65 -3.91 -13.65
CA ASN A 64 1.63 -3.28 -12.33
C ASN A 64 0.76 -4.06 -11.34
N LEU A 65 -0.32 -4.69 -11.80
CA LEU A 65 -1.15 -5.56 -10.97
C LEU A 65 -0.36 -6.76 -10.42
N ALA A 66 0.46 -7.40 -11.26
CA ALA A 66 1.32 -8.49 -10.83
C ALA A 66 2.34 -8.05 -9.76
N LYS A 67 2.97 -6.88 -9.96
CA LYS A 67 3.88 -6.28 -8.96
C LYS A 67 3.16 -5.96 -7.65
N LEU A 68 1.98 -5.35 -7.73
CA LEU A 68 1.17 -5.00 -6.56
C LEU A 68 0.82 -6.24 -5.74
N LYS A 69 0.36 -7.33 -6.38
CA LYS A 69 0.04 -8.60 -5.70
C LYS A 69 1.25 -9.17 -4.96
N ALA A 70 2.42 -9.21 -5.60
CA ALA A 70 3.65 -9.70 -4.97
C ALA A 70 4.04 -8.88 -3.72
N ASP A 71 3.91 -7.55 -3.78
CA ASP A 71 4.16 -6.70 -2.62
C ASP A 71 3.11 -6.92 -1.51
N LEU A 72 1.83 -7.04 -1.85
CA LEU A 72 0.77 -7.30 -0.86
C LEU A 72 0.99 -8.63 -0.12
N VAL A 73 1.42 -9.69 -0.81
CA VAL A 73 1.82 -10.96 -0.18
C VAL A 73 3.03 -10.75 0.75
N LYS A 74 4.05 -10.01 0.29
CA LYS A 74 5.23 -9.68 1.12
C LYS A 74 4.87 -8.92 2.41
N PHE A 75 3.80 -8.13 2.40
CA PHE A 75 3.29 -7.44 3.59
C PHE A 75 2.25 -8.24 4.38
N ASN A 76 1.99 -9.50 4.03
CA ASN A 76 0.98 -10.38 4.61
C ASN A 76 -0.45 -9.79 4.54
N LEU A 77 -0.77 -9.11 3.43
CA LEU A 77 -2.09 -8.54 3.17
C LEU A 77 -2.93 -9.43 2.24
N LEU A 78 -2.30 -10.38 1.55
CA LEU A 78 -2.93 -11.40 0.71
C LEU A 78 -2.26 -12.76 0.96
N GLU A 79 -3.00 -13.84 0.73
CA GLU A 79 -2.49 -15.21 0.63
C GLU A 79 -1.94 -15.46 -0.79
N GLU A 80 -1.03 -16.44 -0.94
CA GLU A 80 -0.48 -16.86 -2.25
C GLU A 80 -1.50 -17.59 -3.13
#